data_AF-A0AAW4QWQ1-F1
#
_entry.id   AF-A0AAW4QWQ1-F1
#
_cell.length_a   1.000
_cell.length_b   1.000
_cell.length_c   1.000
_cell.angle_alpha   90.00
_cell.angle_beta   90.00
_cell.angle_gamma   90.00
#
_symmetry.space_group_name_H-M   'P 1'
#
loop_
_entity.id
_entity.type
_entity.pdbx_description
1 polymer ?
#
loop_
_entity_poly.entity_id
_entity_poly.type
_entity_poly.pdbx_seq_one_letter_code
_entity_poly.pdbx_strand_id
1 'polypeptide(L)' 'MMEVRLADLEPGKLFRFGDTIGFKSEYRTGGAIEAFIVGSGEMFWGGTNTAQDQRELMVEPIDMKSLV' A
#
# COMPACT_ATOMS: atom_id res chain seq x y z
N MET A 1 5.47 -3.92 14.89
CA MET A 1 5.52 -4.57 13.57
C MET A 1 6.63 -3.91 12.77
N MET A 2 7.26 -4.61 11.84
CA MET A 2 8.32 -4.03 11.02
C MET A 2 7.69 -3.37 9.80
N GLU A 3 7.85 -2.06 9.65
CA GLU A 3 7.39 -1.35 8.47
C GLU A 3 8.31 -1.66 7.28
N VAL A 4 7.72 -1.65 6.07
CA VAL A 4 8.44 -1.80 4.80
C VAL A 4 8.04 -0.67 3.87
N ARG A 5 8.88 -0.34 2.89
CA ARG A 5 8.47 0.59 1.83
C ARG A 5 7.34 -0.03 1.03
N LEU A 6 6.38 0.79 0.59
CA LEU A 6 5.30 0.36 -0.28
C LEU A 6 5.87 -0.28 -1.56
N ALA A 7 7.01 0.19 -2.05
CA ALA A 7 7.74 -0.43 -3.16
C ALA A 7 8.16 -1.89 -2.91
N ASP A 8 8.60 -2.20 -1.69
CA ASP A 8 9.18 -3.49 -1.31
C ASP A 8 8.12 -4.49 -0.83
N LEU A 9 6.91 -4.04 -0.50
CA LEU A 9 5.79 -4.91 -0.17
C LEU A 9 5.46 -5.84 -1.36
N GLU A 10 5.22 -7.13 -1.14
CA GLU A 10 4.82 -8.02 -2.24
C GLU A 10 3.46 -7.60 -2.84
N PRO A 11 3.26 -7.68 -4.17
CA PRO A 11 1.94 -7.56 -4.78
C PRO A 11 0.93 -8.53 -4.18
N GLY A 12 -0.34 -8.13 -4.16
CA GLY A 12 -1.44 -8.92 -3.61
C GLY A 12 -1.58 -8.84 -2.09
N LYS A 13 -0.71 -8.10 -1.40
CA LYS A 13 -0.73 -7.97 0.06
C LYS A 13 -1.59 -6.78 0.52
N LEU A 14 -2.18 -6.95 1.70
CA LEU A 14 -2.76 -5.87 2.46
C LEU A 14 -1.68 -5.16 3.28
N PHE A 15 -1.89 -3.87 3.52
CA PHE A 15 -1.05 -3.07 4.39
C PHE A 15 -1.87 -2.07 5.21
N ARG A 16 -1.29 -1.61 6.31
CA ARG A 16 -1.81 -0.51 7.12
C ARG A 16 -0.93 0.72 6.94
N PHE A 17 -1.58 1.88 6.85
CA PHE A 17 -0.96 3.19 6.88
C PHE A 17 -1.79 4.12 7.76
N GLY A 18 -1.36 4.34 9.00
CA GLY A 18 -2.21 4.95 10.02
C GLY A 18 -3.52 4.18 10.19
N ASP A 19 -4.66 4.86 10.03
CA ASP A 19 -6.00 4.26 10.10
C ASP A 19 -6.49 3.69 8.75
N THR A 20 -5.69 3.82 7.69
CA THR A 20 -6.05 3.32 6.34
C THR A 20 -5.58 1.88 6.18
N ILE A 21 -6.47 1.01 5.69
CA ILE A 21 -6.11 -0.31 5.17
C ILE A 21 -6.03 -0.19 3.64
N GLY A 22 -4.89 -0.58 3.08
CA GLY A 22 -4.66 -0.59 1.64
C GLY A 22 -4.39 -2.00 1.10
N PHE A 23 -4.63 -2.16 -0.19
CA PHE A 23 -4.25 -3.33 -0.97
C PHE A 23 -3.25 -2.91 -2.04
N LYS A 24 -2.08 -3.56 -2.11
CA LYS A 24 -1.11 -3.34 -3.18
C LYS A 24 -1.37 -4.32 -4.33
N SER A 25 -1.64 -3.81 -5.54
CA SER A 25 -1.75 -4.66 -6.73
C SER A 25 -0.38 -4.98 -7.35
N GLU A 26 -0.37 -5.79 -8.40
CA GLU A 26 0.81 -6.07 -9.22
C GLU A 26 1.15 -4.94 -10.22
N TYR A 27 0.22 -4.02 -10.44
CA TYR A 27 0.28 -3.06 -11.53
C TYR A 27 0.85 -1.70 -11.11
N ARG A 28 1.26 -0.92 -12.12
CA ARG A 28 1.78 0.44 -11.98
C ARG A 28 1.30 1.29 -13.14
N THR A 29 0.92 2.53 -12.85
CA THR A 29 0.53 3.53 -13.85
C THR A 29 1.33 4.80 -13.66
N GLY A 30 2.04 5.24 -14.71
CA GLY A 30 2.91 6.43 -14.65
C GLY A 30 4.03 6.33 -13.59
N GLY A 31 4.46 5.12 -13.26
CA GLY A 31 5.47 4.85 -12.22
C GLY A 31 4.92 4.77 -10.79
N ALA A 32 3.66 5.17 -10.56
CA ALA A 32 2.97 5.01 -9.28
C ALA A 32 2.56 3.55 -9.10
N ILE A 33 2.57 3.07 -7.85
CA ILE A 33 2.02 1.76 -7.51
C ILE A 33 0.50 1.89 -7.50
N GLU A 34 -0.17 0.97 -8.19
CA GLU A 34 -1.62 0.85 -8.07
C GLU A 34 -1.94 0.13 -6.76
N ALA A 35 -2.10 0.94 -5.72
CA ALA A 35 -2.61 0.53 -4.42
C ALA A 35 -3.99 1.17 -4.22
N PHE A 36 -4.88 0.47 -3.51
CA PHE A 36 -6.27 0.87 -3.34
C PHE A 36 -6.66 0.84 -1.86
N ILE A 37 -7.47 1.82 -1.43
CA ILE A 37 -8.02 1.88 -0.09
C ILE A 37 -9.13 0.83 0.04
N VAL A 38 -8.97 -0.08 1.00
CA VAL A 38 -10.00 -1.07 1.32
C VAL A 38 -11.21 -0.34 1.90
N GLY A 39 -12.39 -0.59 1.32
CA GLY A 39 -13.66 0.04 1.71
C GLY A 39 -14.17 1.07 0.70
N SER A 40 -13.32 1.99 0.23
CA SER A 40 -13.72 2.98 -0.79
C SER A 40 -13.35 2.58 -2.23
N GLY A 41 -12.30 1.78 -2.41
CA GLY A 41 -11.77 1.43 -3.73
C GLY A 41 -10.97 2.54 -4.41
N GLU A 42 -10.79 3.68 -3.75
CA GLU A 42 -9.99 4.80 -4.27
C GLU A 42 -8.51 4.45 -4.30
N MET A 43 -7.76 5.10 -5.20
CA MET A 43 -6.32 4.94 -5.28
C MET A 43 -5.65 5.49 -4.03
N PHE A 44 -4.78 4.69 -3.41
CA PHE A 44 -4.02 5.08 -2.23
C PHE A 44 -2.79 5.91 -2.63
N TRP A 45 -2.82 7.20 -2.31
CA TRP A 45 -1.68 8.11 -2.50
C TRP A 45 -0.87 8.37 -1.23
N GLY A 46 -1.41 8.02 -0.05
CA GLY A 46 -0.75 8.24 1.24
C GLY A 46 -0.32 9.69 1.51
N GLY A 47 -1.05 10.66 0.95
CA GLY A 47 -0.75 12.10 1.09
C GLY A 47 0.40 12.61 0.21
N THR A 48 0.93 11.79 -0.70
CA THR A 48 2.01 12.17 -1.61
C THR A 48 1.48 12.72 -2.94
N ASN A 49 2.31 13.50 -3.64
CA ASN A 49 1.97 14.09 -4.94
C ASN A 49 2.82 13.55 -6.10
N THR A 50 3.76 12.63 -5.83
CA THR A 50 4.60 12.02 -6.86
C THR A 50 4.65 10.51 -6.72
N ALA A 51 4.79 9.82 -7.85
CA ALA A 51 4.98 8.38 -7.89
C ALA A 51 6.25 7.91 -7.16
N GLN A 52 7.28 8.76 -7.07
CA GLN A 52 8.49 8.43 -6.32
C GLN A 52 8.23 8.46 -4.82
N ASP A 53 7.60 9.52 -4.32
CA ASP A 53 7.30 9.65 -2.89
C ASP A 53 6.32 8.56 -2.44
N GLN A 54 5.30 8.25 -3.25
CA GLN A 54 4.34 7.18 -2.97
C GLN A 54 5.03 5.82 -2.75
N ARG A 55 6.07 5.52 -3.55
CA ARG A 55 6.81 4.25 -3.48
C ARG A 55 7.64 4.10 -2.21
N GLU A 56 8.10 5.23 -1.66
CA GLU A 56 8.93 5.26 -0.45
C GLU A 56 8.10 5.34 0.84
N LEU A 57 6.76 5.41 0.77
CA LEU A 57 5.89 5.36 1.94
C LEU A 57 6.16 4.10 2.77
N MET A 58 6.39 4.26 4.06
CA MET A 58 6.50 3.16 5.00
C MET A 58 5.10 2.66 5.37
N VAL A 59 4.87 1.36 5.24
CA VAL A 59 3.60 0.70 5.51
C VAL A 59 3.81 -0.54 6.37
N GLU A 60 2.82 -0.89 7.18
CA GLU A 60 2.84 -2.12 7.96
C GLU A 60 2.15 -3.25 7.17
N PRO A 61 2.84 -4.35 6.82
CA PRO A 61 2.19 -5.48 6.16
C PRO A 61 1.14 -6.12 7.07
N ILE A 62 -0.02 -6.48 6.50
CA ILE A 62 -1.06 -7.25 7.19
C ILE A 62 -1.00 -8.69 6.67
N ASP A 63 -0.69 -9.64 7.55
CA ASP A 63 -0.81 -11.07 7.24
C ASP A 63 -2.26 -11.51 7.47
N MET A 64 -2.97 -11.91 6.41
CA MET A 64 -4.34 -12.39 6.56
C MET A 64 -4.44 -13.68 7.39
N LYS A 65 -3.37 -14.49 7.45
CA LYS A 65 -3.37 -15.70 8.30
C LYS A 65 -3.41 -15.38 9.78
N SER A 66 -3.07 -14.16 10.20
CA SER A 66 -3.18 -13.75 11.60
C SER A 66 -4.56 -13.20 11.96
N LEU A 67 -5.45 -13.04 10.98
CA LEU A 67 -6.80 -12.50 11.16
C LEU A 67 -7.90 -13.57 11.24
N VAL A 68 -7.57 -14.84 10.96
CA VAL A 68 -8.51 -15.99 10.97
C VAL A 68 -8.04 -17.10 11.89
#